data_AF-A0A924W1P9-F1
#
_entry.id   AF-A0A924W1P9-F1
#
_cell.length_a   1.000
_cell.length_b   1.000
_cell.length_c   1.000
_cell.angle_alpha   90.00
_cell.angle_beta   90.00
_cell.angle_gamma   90.00
#
_symmetry.space_group_name_H-M   'P 1'
#
loop_
_entity.id
_entity.type
_entity.pdbx_description
1 polymer ?
#
loop_
_entity_poly.entity_id
_entity_poly.type
_entity_poly.pdbx_seq_one_letter_code
_entity_poly.pdbx_strand_id
1 'polypeptide(L)'
;MTMIRTVLFACALGCAAAPALAQEQAPAAAAPAVQETCGVLATGVESSSFTPVAGLSLLNATLPLARPEGDVDGLLCIRSGIYLGPSDHRVVTDLGVPFFIRDATRLATLERTEGQLRLRFVRGAPTEAEAQAMGAAIDRAHADIAARHNP
;
A
#
# COMPACT_ATOMS: atom_id res chain seq x y z
N MET A 1 -58.82 -28.68 13.27
CA MET A 1 -58.82 -27.38 13.98
C MET A 1 -57.77 -26.52 13.26
N THR A 2 -58.08 -25.87 12.13
CA THR A 2 -58.79 -24.58 11.99
C THR A 2 -58.12 -23.53 12.90
N MET A 3 -57.42 -22.50 12.41
CA MET A 3 -57.91 -21.46 11.51
C MET A 3 -56.82 -20.86 10.62
N ILE A 4 -57.19 -20.71 9.34
CA ILE A 4 -56.68 -19.74 8.39
C ILE A 4 -57.07 -18.33 8.86
N ARG A 5 -56.14 -17.36 8.75
CA ARG A 5 -56.49 -15.93 8.71
C ARG A 5 -55.67 -15.22 7.65
N THR A 6 -56.23 -15.22 6.46
CA THR A 6 -55.95 -14.30 5.35
C THR A 6 -56.44 -12.91 5.73
N VAL A 7 -55.61 -11.88 5.58
CA VAL A 7 -56.07 -10.49 5.45
C VAL A 7 -55.38 -9.86 4.25
N LEU A 8 -56.21 -9.31 3.37
CA LEU A 8 -55.92 -8.66 2.11
C LEU A 8 -55.34 -7.25 2.30
N PHE A 9 -54.34 -6.96 1.46
CA PHE A 9 -54.19 -5.79 0.59
C PHE A 9 -54.94 -4.49 0.94
N ALA A 10 -54.17 -3.41 1.11
CA ALA A 10 -54.56 -2.07 0.65
C ALA A 10 -53.30 -1.28 0.22
N CYS A 11 -53.27 -0.92 -1.06
CA CYS A 11 -52.30 0.00 -1.65
C CYS A 11 -52.45 1.40 -1.05
N ALA A 12 -51.32 2.03 -0.74
CA ALA A 12 -51.21 3.49 -0.82
C ALA A 12 -49.87 3.80 -1.49
N LEU A 13 -49.93 4.00 -2.81
CA LEU A 13 -48.89 4.67 -3.57
C LEU A 13 -48.78 6.11 -3.07
N GLY A 14 -47.75 6.37 -2.27
CA GLY A 14 -47.26 7.72 -2.02
C GLY A 14 -45.91 7.90 -2.71
N CYS A 15 -45.91 8.24 -3.99
CA CYS A 15 -44.72 8.74 -4.66
C CYS A 15 -44.43 10.16 -4.14
N ALA A 16 -43.76 10.25 -2.99
CA ALA A 16 -43.09 11.48 -2.59
C ALA A 16 -41.84 11.63 -3.46
N ALA A 17 -41.98 12.39 -4.56
CA ALA A 17 -40.83 12.90 -5.30
C ALA A 17 -40.08 13.87 -4.39
N ALA A 18 -39.05 13.36 -3.71
CA ALA A 18 -38.09 14.22 -3.03
C ALA A 18 -37.28 14.97 -4.10
N PRO A 19 -37.04 16.29 -3.95
CA PRO A 19 -36.10 16.98 -4.81
C PRO A 19 -34.73 16.34 -4.60
N ALA A 20 -34.18 15.78 -5.68
CA ALA A 20 -32.77 15.39 -5.73
C ALA A 20 -31.95 16.66 -5.51
N LEU A 21 -31.50 16.87 -4.27
CA LEU A 21 -30.44 17.82 -3.99
C LEU A 21 -29.25 17.34 -4.81
N ALA A 22 -28.94 18.09 -5.87
CA ALA A 22 -27.66 18.01 -6.54
C ALA A 22 -26.59 18.20 -5.45
N GLN A 23 -26.02 17.08 -5.00
CA GLN A 23 -24.75 17.09 -4.30
C GLN A 23 -23.76 17.61 -5.33
N GLU A 24 -23.55 18.92 -5.32
CA GLU A 24 -22.37 19.55 -5.86
C GLU A 24 -21.20 18.82 -5.17
N GLN A 25 -20.63 17.83 -5.86
CA GLN A 25 -19.43 17.14 -5.41
C GLN A 25 -18.38 18.23 -5.29
N ALA A 26 -18.19 18.73 -4.06
CA ALA A 26 -17.06 19.56 -3.72
C ALA A 26 -15.84 18.90 -4.35
N PRO A 27 -15.05 19.62 -5.17
CA PRO A 27 -13.88 19.04 -5.80
C PRO A 27 -13.09 18.35 -4.70
N ALA A 28 -12.92 17.03 -4.82
CA ALA A 28 -12.17 16.26 -3.86
C ALA A 28 -10.87 17.01 -3.66
N ALA A 29 -10.66 17.54 -2.44
CA ALA A 29 -9.44 18.25 -2.11
C ALA A 29 -8.30 17.33 -2.59
N ALA A 30 -7.45 17.85 -3.49
CA ALA A 30 -6.37 17.06 -4.05
C ALA A 30 -5.65 16.41 -2.87
N ALA A 31 -5.62 15.07 -2.84
CA ALA A 31 -4.96 14.35 -1.77
C ALA A 31 -3.56 14.94 -1.63
N PRO A 32 -3.08 15.23 -0.40
CA PRO A 32 -1.77 15.84 -0.21
C PRO A 32 -0.76 15.03 -1.02
N ALA A 33 -0.04 15.71 -1.93
CA ALA A 33 0.92 15.07 -2.80
C ALA A 33 1.85 14.23 -1.92
N VAL A 34 1.76 12.91 -2.07
CA VAL A 34 2.50 12.01 -1.22
C VAL A 34 3.97 12.16 -1.58
N GLN A 35 4.71 12.88 -0.74
CA GLN A 35 6.13 13.10 -0.95
C GLN A 35 6.86 11.81 -0.59
N GLU A 36 7.49 11.21 -1.60
CA GLU A 36 8.49 10.19 -1.39
C GLU A 36 9.80 10.60 -2.07
N THR A 37 10.91 10.21 -1.45
CA THR A 37 12.23 10.27 -2.08
C THR A 37 12.85 8.89 -1.97
N CYS A 38 13.02 8.23 -3.10
CA CYS A 38 13.61 6.90 -3.16
C CYS A 38 15.04 6.95 -3.69
N GLY A 39 15.82 5.95 -3.31
CA GLY A 39 17.20 5.83 -3.73
C GLY A 39 17.77 4.46 -3.43
N VAL A 40 18.99 4.26 -3.91
CA VAL A 40 19.75 3.03 -3.70
C VAL A 40 20.39 3.06 -2.32
N LEU A 41 20.29 1.94 -1.62
CA LEU A 41 21.07 1.64 -0.43
C LEU A 41 22.23 0.74 -0.85
N ALA A 42 23.46 1.18 -0.59
CA ALA A 42 24.66 0.36 -0.72
C ALA A 42 25.24 0.11 0.68
N THR A 43 25.50 -1.15 0.98
CA THR A 43 26.02 -1.64 2.26
C THR A 43 27.47 -2.08 2.10
N GLY A 44 28.38 -1.31 2.69
CA GLY A 44 29.77 -1.69 2.86
C GLY A 44 30.01 -2.40 4.20
N VAL A 45 31.25 -2.85 4.39
CA VAL A 45 31.67 -3.58 5.60
C VAL A 45 31.59 -2.69 6.86
N GLU A 46 31.86 -1.38 6.72
CA GLU A 46 31.92 -0.43 7.83
C GLU A 46 30.80 0.61 7.82
N SER A 47 30.11 0.80 6.70
CA SER A 47 29.08 1.84 6.57
C SER A 47 28.05 1.50 5.51
N SER A 48 26.89 2.16 5.59
CA SER A 48 25.88 2.13 4.53
C SER A 48 25.72 3.54 3.96
N SER A 49 25.50 3.63 2.65
CA SER A 49 25.26 4.90 1.95
C SER A 49 23.90 4.88 1.28
N PHE A 50 23.26 6.05 1.21
CA PHE A 50 22.01 6.26 0.53
C PHE A 50 22.19 7.30 -0.56
N THR A 51 21.91 6.91 -1.80
CA THR A 51 22.00 7.79 -2.98
C THR A 51 20.61 7.94 -3.57
N PRO A 52 19.98 9.12 -3.45
CA PRO A 52 18.68 9.40 -4.09
C PRO A 52 18.75 9.19 -5.60
N VAL A 53 17.73 8.56 -6.18
CA VAL A 53 17.61 8.40 -7.63
C VAL A 53 16.54 9.39 -8.11
N ALA A 54 16.95 10.35 -8.94
CA ALA A 54 16.04 11.38 -9.44
C ALA A 54 14.87 10.75 -10.21
N GLY A 55 13.64 11.15 -9.87
CA GLY A 55 12.42 10.64 -10.51
C GLY A 55 11.96 9.26 -10.05
N LEU A 56 12.71 8.55 -9.20
CA LEU A 56 12.26 7.27 -8.66
C LEU A 56 11.20 7.48 -7.56
N SER A 57 10.00 6.94 -7.80
CA SER A 57 8.88 6.90 -6.87
C SER A 57 8.23 5.52 -6.96
N LEU A 58 8.11 4.81 -5.84
CA LEU A 58 7.43 3.50 -5.81
C LEU A 58 5.92 3.64 -5.77
N LEU A 59 5.39 4.74 -5.23
CA LEU A 59 3.95 4.99 -5.17
C LEU A 59 3.35 5.20 -6.56
N ASN A 60 4.16 5.67 -7.52
CA ASN A 60 3.74 5.96 -8.89
C ASN A 60 4.59 5.21 -9.93
N ALA A 61 5.27 4.13 -9.53
CA ALA A 61 6.16 3.42 -10.43
C ALA A 61 5.40 2.76 -11.59
N THR A 62 5.99 2.81 -12.78
CA THR A 62 5.59 1.91 -13.87
C THR A 62 6.16 0.53 -13.60
N LEU A 63 5.34 -0.51 -13.78
CA LEU A 63 5.73 -1.91 -13.54
C LEU A 63 6.06 -2.64 -14.84
N PRO A 64 7.01 -3.59 -14.84
CA PRO A 64 7.85 -3.99 -13.71
C PRO A 64 8.85 -2.90 -13.33
N LEU A 65 9.35 -2.94 -12.09
CA LEU A 65 10.34 -1.96 -11.65
C LEU A 65 11.64 -2.10 -12.45
N ALA A 66 12.13 -0.98 -12.98
CA ALA A 66 13.47 -0.91 -13.56
C ALA A 66 14.51 -0.86 -12.43
N ARG A 67 15.56 -1.68 -12.55
CA ARG A 67 16.69 -1.64 -11.60
C ARG A 67 17.50 -0.36 -11.80
N PRO A 68 17.75 0.43 -10.75
CA PRO A 68 18.69 1.56 -10.82
C PRO A 68 20.11 1.11 -11.19
N GLU A 69 20.89 1.99 -11.80
CA GLU A 69 22.30 1.71 -12.12
C GLU A 69 23.17 1.56 -10.86
N GLY A 70 24.23 0.76 -10.96
CA GLY A 70 25.20 0.51 -9.90
C GLY A 70 24.88 -0.71 -9.02
N ASP A 71 25.65 -0.86 -7.94
CA ASP A 71 25.43 -1.91 -6.95
C ASP A 71 24.26 -1.51 -6.04
N VAL A 72 23.22 -2.35 -6.04
CA VAL A 72 21.99 -2.14 -5.28
C VAL A 72 21.84 -3.26 -4.26
N ASP A 73 22.18 -2.98 -3.01
CA ASP A 73 21.96 -3.93 -1.90
C ASP A 73 20.55 -3.81 -1.33
N GLY A 74 19.89 -2.68 -1.56
CA GLY A 74 18.52 -2.41 -1.15
C GLY A 74 17.98 -1.15 -1.79
N LEU A 75 16.68 -0.95 -1.69
CA LEU A 75 16.04 0.29 -2.09
C LEU A 75 15.44 0.95 -0.84
N LEU A 76 15.73 2.22 -0.62
CA LEU A 76 15.22 2.98 0.53
C LEU A 76 14.34 4.11 0.04
N CYS A 77 13.10 4.20 0.55
CA CYS A 77 12.23 5.35 0.35
C CYS A 77 12.01 6.10 1.66
N ILE A 78 12.20 7.42 1.61
CA ILE A 78 11.88 8.35 2.68
C ILE A 78 10.46 8.86 2.46
N ARG A 79 9.59 8.69 3.44
CA ARG A 79 8.17 9.08 3.41
C ARG A 79 7.80 9.84 4.70
N SER A 80 6.62 10.46 4.70
CA SER A 80 6.06 11.11 5.88
C SER A 80 5.60 10.14 6.98
N GLY A 81 5.50 8.84 6.67
CA GLY A 81 5.15 7.78 7.62
C GLY A 81 5.52 6.40 7.08
N ILE A 82 5.37 5.37 7.91
CA ILE A 82 5.68 3.98 7.55
C ILE A 82 4.39 3.28 7.09
N TYR A 83 4.25 3.11 5.79
CA TYR A 83 3.18 2.32 5.18
C TYR A 83 3.68 1.69 3.88
N LEU A 84 3.07 0.56 3.50
CA LEU A 84 3.32 -0.11 2.23
C LEU A 84 2.36 0.41 1.16
N GLY A 85 2.93 0.97 0.09
CA GLY A 85 2.23 1.35 -1.12
C GLY A 85 1.88 0.14 -2.01
N PRO A 86 1.05 0.34 -3.05
CA PRO A 86 0.56 -0.74 -3.90
C PRO A 86 1.65 -1.54 -4.62
N SER A 87 2.81 -0.94 -4.85
CA SER A 87 3.91 -1.52 -5.63
C SER A 87 5.19 -1.76 -4.83
N ASP A 88 5.18 -1.54 -3.52
CA ASP A 88 6.40 -1.63 -2.70
C ASP A 88 7.00 -3.04 -2.68
N HIS A 89 6.17 -4.08 -2.69
CA HIS A 89 6.63 -5.48 -2.77
C HIS A 89 7.28 -5.83 -4.11
N ARG A 90 7.11 -4.99 -5.13
CA ARG A 90 7.77 -5.15 -6.43
C ARG A 90 9.26 -4.89 -6.33
N VAL A 91 9.74 -4.16 -5.33
CA VAL A 91 11.19 -4.08 -5.05
C VAL A 91 11.74 -5.46 -4.73
N VAL A 92 11.08 -6.19 -3.84
CA VAL A 92 11.52 -7.53 -3.42
C VAL A 92 11.35 -8.55 -4.53
N THR A 93 10.29 -8.43 -5.34
CA THR A 93 9.94 -9.45 -6.35
C THR A 93 10.52 -9.20 -7.74
N ASP A 94 10.61 -7.94 -8.18
CA ASP A 94 11.19 -7.60 -9.49
C ASP A 94 12.69 -7.36 -9.38
N LEU A 95 13.14 -6.69 -8.31
CA LEU A 95 14.56 -6.32 -8.14
C LEU A 95 15.34 -7.30 -7.25
N GLY A 96 14.66 -8.19 -6.51
CA GLY A 96 15.32 -9.22 -5.70
C GLY A 96 16.12 -8.69 -4.50
N VAL A 97 15.86 -7.46 -4.07
CA VAL A 97 16.58 -6.78 -2.97
C VAL A 97 15.60 -6.36 -1.87
N PRO A 98 16.05 -6.22 -0.61
CA PRO A 98 15.23 -5.69 0.47
C PRO A 98 14.75 -4.26 0.18
N PHE A 99 13.54 -3.96 0.67
CA PHE A 99 12.95 -2.63 0.58
C PHE A 99 12.86 -1.97 1.95
N PHE A 100 13.39 -0.76 2.08
CA PHE A 100 13.37 0.01 3.32
C PHE A 100 12.44 1.21 3.20
N ILE A 101 11.68 1.47 4.26
CA ILE A 101 10.86 2.69 4.41
C ILE A 101 11.33 3.42 5.66
N ARG A 102 11.61 4.72 5.51
CA ARG A 102 12.05 5.57 6.61
C ARG A 102 11.17 6.81 6.72
N ASP A 103 10.85 7.19 7.94
CA ASP A 103 10.35 8.53 8.26
C ASP A 103 11.34 9.23 9.22
N ALA A 104 10.91 10.32 9.86
CA ALA A 104 11.77 11.09 10.76
C ALA A 104 12.39 10.25 11.91
N THR A 105 11.67 9.26 12.46
CA THR A 105 12.08 8.54 13.68
C THR A 105 12.14 7.03 13.51
N ARG A 106 11.52 6.47 12.45
CA ARG A 106 11.30 5.03 12.27
C ARG A 106 11.94 4.53 10.99
N LEU A 107 12.24 3.24 10.99
CA LEU A 107 12.77 2.51 9.85
C LEU A 107 12.16 1.12 9.84
N ALA A 108 11.56 0.74 8.72
CA ALA A 108 11.08 -0.62 8.48
C ALA A 108 11.75 -1.21 7.23
N THR A 109 11.87 -2.53 7.21
CA THR A 109 12.35 -3.31 6.06
C THR A 109 11.29 -4.33 5.67
N LEU A 110 11.02 -4.43 4.37
CA LEU A 110 10.25 -5.46 3.72
C LEU A 110 11.22 -6.38 2.98
N GLU A 111 11.19 -7.66 3.35
CA GLU A 111 12.13 -8.66 2.86
C GLU A 111 11.36 -9.93 2.47
N ARG A 112 12.00 -10.82 1.71
CA ARG A 112 11.47 -12.17 1.49
C ARG A 112 12.21 -13.15 2.38
N THR A 113 11.48 -13.85 3.24
CA THR A 113 12.02 -14.89 4.12
C THR A 113 11.20 -16.16 3.91
N GLU A 114 11.86 -17.29 3.64
CA GLU A 114 11.18 -18.58 3.41
C GLU A 114 10.07 -18.51 2.35
N GLY A 115 10.30 -17.73 1.29
CA GLY A 115 9.36 -17.55 0.20
C GLY A 115 8.23 -16.54 0.48
N GLN A 116 8.08 -16.06 1.71
CA GLN A 116 7.03 -15.12 2.14
C GLN A 116 7.57 -13.70 2.29
N LEU A 117 6.75 -12.70 1.95
CA LEU A 117 7.06 -11.31 2.32
C LEU A 117 6.91 -11.12 3.82
N ARG A 118 7.88 -10.44 4.44
CA ARG A 118 7.89 -10.10 5.85
C ARG A 118 8.28 -8.64 6.03
N LEU A 119 7.45 -7.89 6.75
CA LEU A 119 7.78 -6.54 7.20
C LEU A 119 8.30 -6.57 8.64
N ARG A 120 9.40 -5.87 8.89
CA ARG A 120 10.02 -5.75 10.21
C ARG A 120 10.44 -4.32 10.48
N PHE A 121 10.18 -3.84 11.69
CA PHE A 121 10.71 -2.55 12.15
C PHE A 121 12.16 -2.76 12.62
N VAL A 122 13.07 -2.01 12.01
CA VAL A 122 14.48 -1.93 12.41
C VAL A 122 14.65 -0.90 13.53
N ARG A 123 13.90 0.20 13.46
CA ARG A 123 13.89 1.26 14.47
C ARG A 123 12.46 1.77 14.69
N GLY A 124 12.12 1.96 15.96
CA GLY A 124 10.78 2.36 16.39
C GLY A 124 9.78 1.22 16.29
N ALA A 125 8.49 1.56 16.35
CA ALA A 125 7.38 0.61 16.27
C ALA A 125 6.23 1.22 15.45
N PRO A 126 5.37 0.40 14.83
CA PRO A 126 4.15 0.90 14.23
C PRO A 126 3.13 1.31 15.29
N THR A 127 2.28 2.26 14.94
CA THR A 127 1.00 2.43 15.63
C THR A 127 0.07 1.26 15.31
N GLU A 128 -0.98 1.07 16.12
CA GLU A 128 -1.97 0.01 15.88
C GLU A 128 -2.64 0.14 14.50
N ALA A 129 -3.01 1.36 14.13
CA ALA A 129 -3.61 1.66 12.82
C ALA A 129 -2.67 1.33 11.66
N GLU A 130 -1.38 1.70 11.77
CA GLU A 130 -0.38 1.32 10.77
C GLU A 130 -0.19 -0.21 10.73
N ALA A 131 -0.15 -0.89 11.88
CA ALA A 131 0.01 -2.34 11.95
C ALA A 131 -1.10 -3.08 11.19
N GLN A 132 -2.35 -2.67 11.37
CA GLN A 132 -3.50 -3.21 10.64
C GLN A 132 -3.40 -2.92 9.14
N ALA A 133 -3.08 -1.68 8.77
CA ALA A 133 -2.95 -1.29 7.36
C ALA A 133 -1.81 -2.04 6.65
N MET A 134 -0.71 -2.31 7.34
CA MET A 134 0.42 -3.07 6.81
C MET A 134 0.09 -4.56 6.64
N GLY A 135 -0.66 -5.17 7.57
CA GLY A 135 -1.16 -6.54 7.41
C GLY A 135 -1.97 -6.69 6.12
N ALA A 136 -2.96 -5.81 5.92
CA ALA A 136 -3.76 -5.81 4.70
C ALA A 136 -2.93 -5.54 3.42
N ALA A 137 -1.87 -4.74 3.51
CA ALA A 137 -0.97 -4.50 2.39
C ALA A 137 -0.12 -5.73 2.03
N ILE A 138 0.37 -6.47 3.03
CA ILE A 138 1.12 -7.72 2.82
C ILE A 138 0.21 -8.78 2.20
N ASP A 139 -1.03 -8.94 2.69
CA ASP A 139 -1.99 -9.89 2.13
C ASP A 139 -2.28 -9.62 0.66
N ARG A 140 -2.48 -8.33 0.29
CA ARG A 140 -2.64 -7.91 -1.11
C ARG A 140 -1.39 -8.22 -1.94
N ALA A 141 -0.20 -7.97 -1.40
CA ALA A 141 1.05 -8.27 -2.09
C ALA A 141 1.23 -9.77 -2.34
N HIS A 142 0.88 -10.63 -1.38
CA HIS A 142 0.89 -12.09 -1.57
C HIS A 142 -0.11 -12.54 -2.63
N ALA A 143 -1.33 -11.98 -2.64
CA ALA A 143 -2.34 -12.27 -3.65
C ALA A 143 -1.86 -11.89 -5.07
N ASP A 144 -1.27 -10.71 -5.22
CA ASP A 144 -0.70 -10.25 -6.49
C ASP A 144 0.49 -11.12 -6.94
N ILE A 145 1.37 -11.53 -6.03
CA ILE A 145 2.44 -12.49 -6.33
C ILE A 145 1.86 -13.82 -6.82
N ALA A 146 0.86 -14.37 -6.12
CA ALA A 146 0.25 -15.65 -6.49
C ALA A 146 -0.41 -15.58 -7.87
N ALA A 147 -1.14 -14.49 -8.16
CA ALA A 147 -1.79 -14.27 -9.45
C ALA A 147 -0.79 -14.25 -10.63
N ARG A 148 0.43 -13.74 -10.43
CA ARG A 148 1.46 -13.75 -11.47
C ARG A 148 2.08 -15.13 -11.75
N HIS A 149 2.01 -16.06 -10.80
CA HIS A 149 2.58 -17.40 -10.96
C HIS A 149 1.60 -18.40 -11.57
N ASN A 150 0.30 -18.07 -11.64
CA ASN A 150 -0.75 -18.86 -12.30
C ASN A 150 -1.45 -17.99 -13.38
N PRO A 151 -0.77 -17.70 -14.51
CA PRO A 151 -1.36 -16.93 -15.60
C PRO A 151 -2.46 -17.68 -16.35
#